data_AF-A0A941PGU3-F1
#
_entry.id   AF-A0A941PGU3-F1
#
_cell.length_a   1.000
_cell.length_b   1.000
_cell.length_c   1.000
_cell.angle_alpha   90.00
_cell.angle_beta   90.00
_cell.angle_gamma   90.00
#
_symmetry.space_group_name_H-M   'P 1'
#
loop_
_entity.id
_entity.type
_entity.pdbx_description
1 polymer ?
#
loop_
_entity_poly.entity_id
_entity_poly.type
_entity_poly.pdbx_seq_one_letter_code
_entity_poly.pdbx_strand_id
1 'polypeptide(L)'
;PMHVPVILGLPKRWDRIVARNEDAAKQLKKRTLTKLYNERPAWLAHLHQRLDTAVAAAYGWPANLSGEEILERLFTLNQERAAAGR
;
A
#
# COMPACT_ATOMS: atom_id res chain seq x y z
N PRO A 1 24.42 -16.29 16.46
CA PRO A 1 23.18 -17.07 16.27
C PRO A 1 21.96 -16.15 16.06
N MET A 2 21.56 -15.95 14.82
CA MET A 2 20.19 -15.52 14.50
C MET A 2 19.84 -16.13 13.14
N HIS A 3 19.48 -17.41 13.17
CA HIS A 3 18.97 -18.13 12.01
C HIS A 3 17.52 -17.70 11.83
N VAL A 4 17.30 -16.73 10.94
CA VAL A 4 15.94 -16.37 10.52
C VAL A 4 15.49 -17.51 9.61
N PRO A 5 14.41 -18.25 9.94
CA PRO A 5 14.00 -19.37 9.12
C PRO A 5 13.63 -18.83 7.74
N VAL A 6 14.21 -19.44 6.71
CA VAL A 6 13.74 -19.30 5.34
C VAL A 6 12.28 -19.74 5.36
N ILE A 7 11.36 -18.79 5.24
CA ILE A 7 9.95 -19.10 5.06
C ILE A 7 9.85 -19.79 3.70
N LEU A 8 9.61 -21.10 3.75
CA LEU A 8 9.52 -21.99 2.60
C LEU A 8 8.42 -21.49 1.65
N GLY A 9 8.80 -20.98 0.47
CA GLY A 9 7.85 -20.70 -0.62
C GLY A 9 7.95 -19.34 -1.31
N LEU A 10 8.79 -18.41 -0.85
CA LEU A 10 9.01 -17.15 -1.58
C LEU A 10 10.11 -17.33 -2.64
N PRO A 11 9.88 -16.96 -3.92
CA PRO A 11 10.92 -17.04 -4.93
C PRO A 11 12.12 -16.16 -4.56
N LYS A 12 13.35 -16.63 -4.85
CA LYS A 12 14.66 -16.00 -4.55
C LYS A 12 14.76 -14.48 -4.80
N ARG A 13 13.89 -13.93 -5.65
CA ARG A 13 13.75 -12.49 -5.92
C ARG A 13 13.30 -11.65 -4.71
N TRP A 14 12.81 -12.30 -3.65
CA TRP A 14 12.34 -11.66 -2.43
C TRP A 14 13.25 -11.91 -1.22
N ASP A 15 14.51 -12.27 -1.46
CA ASP A 15 15.49 -12.36 -0.40
C ASP A 15 15.59 -11.00 0.32
N ARG A 16 15.60 -11.05 1.65
CA ARG A 16 15.69 -9.85 2.48
C ARG A 16 16.96 -9.09 2.11
N ILE A 17 16.82 -7.81 1.76
CA ILE A 17 17.95 -6.93 1.44
C ILE A 17 18.89 -6.90 2.66
N VAL A 18 20.14 -7.35 2.47
CA VAL A 18 21.19 -7.31 3.48
C VAL A 18 22.11 -6.12 3.19
N ALA A 19 22.48 -5.37 4.22
CA ALA A 19 23.40 -4.26 4.09
C ALA A 19 24.83 -4.75 3.78
N ARG A 20 25.49 -4.10 2.82
CA ARG A 20 26.87 -4.42 2.41
C ARG A 20 27.93 -3.98 3.44
N ASN A 21 27.65 -2.92 4.21
CA ASN A 21 28.52 -2.37 5.25
C ASN A 21 27.70 -1.62 6.32
N GLU A 22 28.37 -1.10 7.34
CA GLU A 22 27.71 -0.44 8.49
C GLU A 22 26.92 0.81 8.11
N ASP A 23 27.45 1.65 7.21
CA ASP A 23 26.75 2.86 6.78
C ASP A 23 25.50 2.52 5.94
N ALA A 24 25.58 1.51 5.09
CA ALA A 24 24.42 0.95 4.41
C ALA A 24 23.41 0.37 5.42
N ALA A 25 23.86 -0.23 6.53
CA ALA A 25 22.98 -0.74 7.57
C ALA A 25 22.22 0.40 8.28
N LYS A 26 22.90 1.52 8.56
CA LYS A 26 22.27 2.74 9.11
C LYS A 26 21.22 3.31 8.16
N GLN A 27 21.48 3.33 6.85
CA GLN A 27 20.49 3.80 5.86
C GLN A 27 19.33 2.81 5.70
N LEU A 28 19.61 1.51 5.70
CA LEU A 28 18.59 0.47 5.60
C LEU A 28 17.61 0.53 6.77
N LYS A 29 18.10 0.80 8.00
CA LYS A 29 17.26 0.97 9.20
C LYS A 29 16.24 2.12 9.06
N LYS A 30 16.52 3.13 8.24
CA LYS A 30 15.61 4.24 7.98
C LYS A 30 14.51 3.89 6.97
N ARG A 31 14.70 2.87 6.13
CA ARG A 31 13.75 2.49 5.06
C ARG A 31 12.60 1.64 5.60
N THR A 32 11.80 2.22 6.49
CA THR A 32 10.56 1.62 6.98
C THR A 32 9.36 2.18 6.24
N LEU A 33 8.26 1.41 6.17
CA LEU A 33 7.01 1.90 5.59
C LEU A 33 6.54 3.16 6.31
N THR A 34 6.55 3.19 7.64
CA THR A 34 6.18 4.38 8.42
C THR A 34 6.97 5.61 7.98
N LYS A 35 8.30 5.49 7.84
CA LYS A 35 9.12 6.64 7.42
C LYS A 35 8.81 7.05 5.97
N LEU A 36 8.68 6.07 5.06
CA LEU A 36 8.35 6.31 3.66
C LEU A 36 7.00 7.03 3.50
N TYR A 37 5.98 6.59 4.22
CA TYR A 37 4.64 7.19 4.18
C TYR A 37 4.57 8.56 4.86
N ASN A 38 5.41 8.81 5.87
CA ASN A 38 5.54 10.13 6.49
C ASN A 38 6.29 11.12 5.58
N GLU A 39 7.37 10.69 4.92
CA GLU A 39 8.12 11.53 3.98
C GLU A 39 7.32 11.82 2.70
N ARG A 40 6.48 10.86 2.28
CA ARG A 40 5.57 10.92 1.13
C ARG A 40 6.20 11.58 -0.12
N PRO A 41 7.28 10.99 -0.68
CA PRO A 41 7.97 11.54 -1.84
C PRO A 41 7.05 11.62 -3.07
N ALA A 42 7.34 12.53 -4.00
CA ALA A 42 6.48 12.80 -5.17
C ALA A 42 6.15 11.57 -6.01
N TRP A 43 7.11 10.65 -6.21
CA TRP A 43 6.86 9.41 -6.95
C TRP A 43 5.81 8.53 -6.26
N LEU A 44 5.78 8.49 -4.92
CA LEU A 44 4.80 7.72 -4.16
C LEU A 44 3.43 8.37 -4.27
N ALA A 45 3.36 9.71 -4.16
CA ALA A 45 2.12 10.45 -4.36
C ALA A 45 1.53 10.22 -5.77
N HIS A 46 2.35 10.26 -6.81
CA HIS A 46 1.91 9.99 -8.18
C HIS A 46 1.43 8.54 -8.38
N LEU A 47 2.09 7.57 -7.74
CA LEU A 47 1.63 6.18 -7.76
C LEU A 47 0.26 6.03 -7.09
N HIS A 48 0.06 6.67 -5.93
CA HIS A 48 -1.24 6.70 -5.26
C HIS A 48 -2.32 7.34 -6.14
N GLN A 49 -2.06 8.49 -6.77
CA GLN A 49 -3.02 9.13 -7.68
C GLN A 49 -3.43 8.23 -8.85
N ARG A 50 -2.47 7.53 -9.45
CA ARG A 50 -2.75 6.57 -10.53
C ARG A 50 -3.61 5.40 -10.05
N LEU A 51 -3.30 4.89 -8.85
CA LEU A 51 -4.08 3.81 -8.24
C LEU A 51 -5.51 4.27 -7.93
N ASP A 52 -5.67 5.42 -7.29
CA ASP A 52 -6.97 5.98 -6.91
C ASP A 52 -7.84 6.23 -8.15
N THR A 53 -7.25 6.73 -9.24
CA THR A 53 -7.95 6.92 -10.52
C THR A 53 -8.43 5.59 -11.12
N ALA A 54 -7.58 4.56 -11.09
CA ALA A 54 -7.94 3.23 -11.61
C ALA A 54 -9.04 2.57 -10.77
N VAL A 55 -8.98 2.72 -9.44
CA VAL A 55 -10.02 2.22 -8.52
C VAL A 55 -11.34 2.95 -8.75
N ALA A 56 -11.33 4.28 -8.83
CA ALA A 56 -12.53 5.07 -9.11
C ALA A 56 -13.17 4.63 -10.43
N ALA A 57 -12.38 4.45 -11.50
CA ALA A 57 -12.86 3.94 -12.78
C ALA A 57 -13.50 2.54 -12.67
N ALA A 58 -12.93 1.63 -11.86
CA ALA A 58 -13.48 0.29 -11.65
C ALA A 58 -14.84 0.31 -10.92
N TYR A 59 -15.06 1.29 -10.05
CA TYR A 59 -16.36 1.54 -9.41
C TYR A 59 -17.31 2.38 -10.27
N GLY A 60 -16.86 2.89 -11.42
CA GLY A 60 -17.63 3.84 -12.24
C GLY A 60 -17.80 5.22 -11.58
N TRP A 61 -16.89 5.61 -10.68
CA TRP A 61 -16.95 6.85 -9.92
C TRP A 61 -15.99 7.92 -10.49
N PRO A 62 -16.29 9.22 -10.29
CA PRO A 62 -15.34 10.29 -10.59
C PRO A 62 -14.04 10.14 -9.80
N ALA A 63 -12.90 10.48 -10.42
CA ALA A 63 -11.59 10.38 -9.78
C ALA A 63 -11.28 11.52 -8.79
N ASN A 64 -12.09 12.58 -8.76
CA ASN A 64 -11.90 13.78 -7.95
C ASN A 64 -12.83 13.85 -6.72
N LEU A 65 -13.34 12.71 -6.25
CA LEU A 65 -14.18 12.64 -5.06
C LEU A 65 -13.38 12.97 -3.79
N SER A 66 -14.00 13.71 -2.89
CA SER A 66 -13.54 13.89 -1.52
C SER A 66 -13.64 12.59 -0.71
N GLY A 67 -12.92 12.53 0.40
CA GLY A 67 -12.98 11.38 1.30
C GLY A 67 -14.38 11.11 1.84
N GLU A 68 -15.15 12.16 2.14
CA GLU A 68 -16.52 12.04 2.64
C GLU A 68 -17.46 11.44 1.58
N GLU A 69 -17.38 11.90 0.33
CA GLU A 69 -18.18 11.35 -0.78
C GLU A 69 -17.83 9.87 -1.06
N ILE A 70 -16.55 9.49 -0.94
CA ILE A 70 -16.13 8.09 -1.07
C ILE A 70 -16.75 7.25 0.05
N LEU A 71 -16.72 7.74 1.29
CA LEU A 71 -17.31 7.04 2.44
C LEU A 71 -18.82 6.87 2.30
N GLU A 72 -19.54 7.91 1.89
CA GLU A 72 -20.99 7.85 1.68
C GLU A 72 -21.36 6.82 0.61
N ARG A 73 -20.68 6.84 -0.54
CA ARG A 73 -20.93 5.88 -1.62
C ARG A 73 -20.62 4.44 -1.21
N LEU A 74 -19.51 4.22 -0.51
CA LEU A 74 -19.16 2.89 0.02
C LEU A 74 -20.17 2.42 1.07
N PHE A 75 -20.66 3.32 1.91
CA PHE A 75 -21.68 3.00 2.90
C PHE A 75 -22.98 2.54 2.25
N THR A 76 -23.49 3.29 1.26
CA THR A 76 -24.68 2.91 0.48
C THR A 76 -24.50 1.57 -0.21
N LEU A 77 -23.37 1.37 -0.91
CA LEU A 77 -23.06 0.11 -1.59
C LEU A 77 -23.00 -1.07 -0.62
N ASN A 78 -22.49 -0.86 0.59
CA ASN A 78 -22.44 -1.89 1.62
C ASN A 78 -23.84 -2.23 2.16
N GLN A 79 -24.73 -1.24 2.33
CA GLN A 79 -26.13 -1.48 2.70
C GLN A 79 -26.87 -2.30 1.64
N GLU A 80 -26.73 -1.94 0.36
CA GLU A 80 -27.32 -2.69 -0.76
C GLU A 80 -26.86 -4.15 -0.76
N ARG A 81 -25.55 -4.37 -0.59
CA ARG A 81 -24.95 -5.71 -0.56
C ARG A 81 -25.37 -6.52 0.68
N ALA A 82 -25.61 -5.86 1.81
CA ALA A 82 -26.13 -6.50 3.02
C ALA A 82 -27.60 -6.89 2.84
N ALA A 83 -28.42 -6.02 2.24
CA ALA A 83 -29.81 -6.31 1.91
C ALA A 83 -29.95 -7.41 0.84
N ALA A 84 -29.01 -7.49 -0.10
CA ALA A 84 -28.96 -8.53 -1.14
C ALA A 84 -28.50 -9.91 -0.62
N GLY A 85 -28.23 -10.07 0.68
CA GLY A 85 -27.96 -11.36 1.29
C GLY A 85 -26.62 -11.99 0.89
N ARG A 86 -25.54 -11.22 0.95
CA ARG A 86 -24.22 -11.83 1.16
C ARG A 86 -24.13 -12.45 2.56
#